data_AF-A0A2L0HT24-F1
#
_entry.id   AF-A0A2L0HT24-F1
#
_cell.length_a   1.000
_cell.length_b   1.000
_cell.length_c   1.000
_cell.angle_alpha   90.00
_cell.angle_beta   90.00
_cell.angle_gamma   90.00
#
_symmetry.space_group_name_H-M   'P 1'
#
loop_
_entity.id
_entity.type
_entity.pdbx_description
1 polymer ?
#
loop_
_entity_poly.entity_id
_entity_poly.type
_entity_poly.pdbx_seq_one_letter_code
_entity_poly.pdbx_strand_id
1 'polypeptide(L)'
;MIDKRYQIFISTSGADMQPERMILSQTLVGMGFFSWGLEQRTPLSTAFARRQIDDCDYVIILLGSQYGEQSVSGVGYMHLEYIYAVTKQKPIIVFMHEDPASRDPALHDQKPELKEKFSEFRKLLQQEVDQVFTYRTLRDLEMAVRLNMTQMLERYPTTGWVRPQNAQKLHDEIDRLKAKINQLEQDLGTREIDPFLTLPKVAMNEAFSFEYRVHAYQDGNFKELKIQKTLTWSQLLAVLGSTFLNPTPEEYFSKRMNEYLNEIGLADARIEMPRAHAVARAQINIRALHNIKMQMRQNEWISPAGRDDRQRMLWKLTQKGHNLLESHLLSDNRVSL
;
A
#
# COMPACT_ATOMS: atom_id res chain seq x y z
N MET A 1 -3.79 -22.08 0.16
CA MET A 1 -4.94 -21.18 0.47
C MET A 1 -5.14 -21.25 1.98
N ILE A 2 -5.17 -20.12 2.69
CA ILE A 2 -5.33 -20.12 4.15
C ILE A 2 -6.80 -20.44 4.46
N ASP A 3 -7.06 -21.50 5.21
CA ASP A 3 -8.40 -21.85 5.70
C ASP A 3 -8.84 -20.82 6.75
N LYS A 4 -9.53 -19.77 6.31
CA LYS A 4 -10.02 -18.67 7.13
C LYS A 4 -11.49 -18.90 7.47
N ARG A 5 -11.82 -18.78 8.76
CA ARG A 5 -13.19 -18.83 9.28
C ARG A 5 -13.57 -17.49 9.87
N TYR A 6 -14.85 -17.22 10.00
CA TYR A 6 -15.34 -15.94 10.52
C TYR A 6 -16.28 -16.16 11.69
N GLN A 7 -16.21 -15.28 12.68
CA GLN A 7 -17.10 -15.28 13.84
C GLN A 7 -18.27 -14.32 13.61
N ILE A 8 -19.49 -14.83 13.79
CA ILE A 8 -20.73 -14.11 13.51
C ILE A 8 -21.54 -14.02 14.79
N PHE A 9 -21.82 -12.80 15.21
CA PHE A 9 -22.72 -12.51 16.32
C PHE A 9 -24.15 -12.36 15.80
N ILE A 10 -25.10 -13.10 16.38
CA ILE A 10 -26.50 -13.13 15.98
C ILE A 10 -27.35 -12.49 17.08
N SER A 11 -28.07 -11.44 16.70
CA SER A 11 -29.08 -10.77 17.52
C SER A 11 -30.47 -11.05 16.95
N THR A 12 -31.39 -11.61 17.74
CA THR A 12 -32.80 -11.86 17.34
C THR A 12 -33.78 -10.99 18.11
N SER A 13 -34.92 -10.64 17.49
CA SER A 13 -35.83 -9.63 18.06
C SER A 13 -36.72 -10.15 19.19
N GLY A 14 -36.71 -11.47 19.44
CA GLY A 14 -37.37 -12.07 20.61
C GLY A 14 -36.96 -13.51 20.87
N ALA A 15 -37.39 -14.04 22.03
CA ALA A 15 -37.09 -15.39 22.48
C ALA A 15 -37.76 -16.46 21.61
N ASP A 16 -38.94 -16.16 21.05
CA ASP A 16 -39.77 -17.09 20.27
C ASP A 16 -39.23 -17.35 18.84
N MET A 17 -38.13 -16.70 18.45
CA MET A 17 -37.47 -16.90 17.15
C MET A 17 -36.52 -18.11 17.14
N GLN A 18 -36.76 -19.10 17.99
CA GLN A 18 -35.93 -20.32 18.04
C GLN A 18 -35.84 -21.04 16.70
N PRO A 19 -36.92 -21.21 15.92
CA PRO A 19 -36.85 -21.87 14.62
C PRO A 19 -35.94 -21.13 13.64
N GLU A 20 -36.09 -19.81 13.52
CA GLU A 20 -35.28 -18.99 12.63
C GLU A 20 -33.81 -18.95 13.07
N ARG A 21 -33.56 -18.83 14.37
CA ARG A 21 -32.20 -18.85 14.94
C ARG A 21 -31.51 -20.18 14.67
N MET A 22 -32.23 -21.30 14.85
CA MET A 22 -31.69 -22.64 14.60
C MET A 22 -31.26 -22.79 13.14
N ILE A 23 -32.15 -22.46 12.20
CA ILE A 23 -31.86 -22.53 10.76
C ILE A 23 -30.70 -21.61 10.38
N LEU A 24 -30.70 -20.37 10.87
CA LEU A 24 -29.61 -19.42 10.64
C LEU A 24 -28.28 -19.99 11.15
N SER A 25 -28.25 -20.48 12.39
CA SER A 25 -27.02 -20.99 13.02
C SER A 25 -26.51 -22.23 12.31
N GLN A 26 -27.37 -23.20 12.01
CA GLN A 26 -27.02 -24.41 11.27
C GLN A 26 -26.49 -24.09 9.88
N THR A 27 -27.11 -23.13 9.19
CA THR A 27 -26.68 -22.69 7.86
C THR A 27 -25.28 -22.08 7.92
N LEU A 28 -25.04 -21.17 8.87
CA LEU A 28 -23.74 -20.51 9.05
C LEU A 28 -22.64 -21.51 9.43
N VAL A 29 -22.92 -22.42 10.36
CA VAL A 29 -21.99 -23.50 10.74
C VAL A 29 -21.69 -24.41 9.55
N GLY A 30 -22.70 -24.77 8.76
CA GLY A 30 -22.54 -25.55 7.53
C GLY A 30 -21.71 -24.85 6.46
N MET A 31 -21.66 -23.52 6.48
CA MET A 31 -20.78 -22.70 5.62
C MET A 31 -19.36 -22.54 6.21
N GLY A 32 -19.10 -23.06 7.41
CA GLY A 32 -17.79 -22.98 8.07
C GLY A 32 -17.58 -21.76 8.98
N PHE A 33 -18.63 -20.99 9.26
CA PHE A 33 -18.58 -19.87 10.19
C PHE A 33 -18.80 -20.30 11.64
N PHE A 34 -18.28 -19.50 12.58
CA PHE A 34 -18.60 -19.64 14.00
C PHE A 34 -19.81 -18.75 14.31
N SER A 35 -20.99 -19.36 14.49
CA SER A 35 -22.20 -18.64 14.89
C SER A 35 -22.30 -18.56 16.41
N TRP A 36 -22.57 -17.37 16.94
CA TRP A 36 -22.85 -17.16 18.36
C TRP A 36 -24.03 -16.22 18.54
N GLY A 37 -24.92 -16.47 19.51
CA GLY A 37 -26.02 -15.56 19.84
C GLY A 37 -26.65 -15.89 21.18
N LEU A 38 -27.26 -14.89 21.82
CA LEU A 38 -27.96 -15.06 23.10
C LEU A 38 -29.40 -15.52 22.90
N GLU A 39 -29.80 -16.60 23.57
CA GLU A 39 -31.19 -17.07 23.58
C GLU A 39 -32.11 -16.17 24.42
N GLN A 40 -31.64 -15.72 25.58
CA GLN A 40 -32.36 -14.84 26.50
C GLN A 40 -31.51 -13.64 26.88
N ARG A 41 -32.12 -12.46 27.05
CA ARG A 41 -31.39 -11.22 27.34
C ARG A 41 -31.76 -10.67 28.71
N THR A 42 -30.74 -10.62 29.55
CA THR A 42 -30.78 -10.03 30.89
C THR A 42 -29.74 -8.91 31.01
N PRO A 43 -29.83 -8.06 32.06
CA PRO A 43 -28.78 -7.08 32.34
C PRO A 43 -27.38 -7.70 32.43
N LEU A 44 -27.25 -8.91 32.99
CA LEU A 44 -26.00 -9.66 33.07
C LEU A 44 -25.50 -10.08 31.67
N SER A 45 -26.40 -10.57 30.81
CA SER A 45 -26.06 -11.01 29.46
C SER A 45 -25.55 -9.87 28.56
N THR A 46 -25.89 -8.61 28.86
CA THR A 46 -25.51 -7.45 28.04
C THR A 46 -23.99 -7.27 27.99
N ALA A 47 -23.29 -7.51 29.10
CA ALA A 47 -21.83 -7.44 29.13
C ALA A 47 -21.19 -8.54 28.25
N PHE A 48 -21.75 -9.75 28.28
CA PHE A 48 -21.32 -10.84 27.42
C PHE A 48 -21.58 -10.54 25.94
N ALA A 49 -22.76 -10.01 25.61
CA ALA A 49 -23.12 -9.61 24.25
C ALA A 49 -22.09 -8.62 23.67
N ARG A 50 -21.77 -7.57 24.43
CA ARG A 50 -20.79 -6.55 24.00
C ARG A 50 -19.42 -7.15 23.73
N ARG A 51 -18.93 -8.03 24.62
CA ARG A 51 -17.65 -8.71 24.41
C ARG A 51 -17.65 -9.57 23.14
N GLN A 52 -18.75 -10.28 22.90
CA GLN A 52 -18.87 -11.09 21.68
C GLN A 52 -18.98 -10.24 20.42
N ILE A 53 -19.62 -9.07 20.49
CA ILE A 53 -19.64 -8.10 19.38
C ILE A 53 -18.22 -7.57 19.12
N ASP A 54 -17.45 -7.28 20.16
CA ASP A 54 -16.05 -6.83 20.02
C ASP A 54 -15.19 -7.87 19.29
N ASP A 55 -15.38 -9.15 19.59
CA ASP A 55 -14.59 -10.27 19.04
C ASP A 55 -15.11 -10.78 17.68
N CYS A 56 -16.34 -10.45 17.28
CA CYS A 56 -16.92 -10.96 16.04
C CYS A 56 -16.41 -10.23 14.78
N ASP A 57 -16.46 -10.92 13.64
CA ASP A 57 -16.20 -10.37 12.31
C ASP A 57 -17.44 -9.69 11.71
N TYR A 58 -18.61 -10.29 11.90
CA TYR A 58 -19.89 -9.80 11.36
C TYR A 58 -20.98 -9.85 12.42
N VAL A 59 -21.92 -8.91 12.33
CA VAL A 59 -23.14 -8.89 13.14
C VAL A 59 -24.34 -9.17 12.25
N ILE A 60 -25.13 -10.17 12.62
CA ILE A 60 -26.42 -10.45 12.00
C ILE A 60 -27.54 -10.02 12.95
N ILE A 61 -28.45 -9.21 12.42
CA ILE A 61 -29.69 -8.82 13.11
C ILE A 61 -30.84 -9.54 12.42
N LEU A 62 -31.57 -10.34 13.18
CA LEU A 62 -32.69 -11.16 12.70
C LEU A 62 -34.01 -10.63 13.30
N LEU A 63 -34.82 -9.96 12.49
CA LEU A 63 -36.11 -9.43 12.91
C LEU A 63 -37.27 -10.34 12.52
N GLY A 64 -38.13 -10.61 13.50
CA GLY A 64 -39.42 -11.29 13.33
C GLY A 64 -40.57 -10.27 13.34
N SER A 65 -41.35 -10.28 14.42
CA SER A 65 -42.58 -9.47 14.60
C SER A 65 -42.67 -8.71 15.93
N GLN A 66 -41.65 -8.77 16.77
CA GLN A 66 -41.63 -8.13 18.09
C GLN A 66 -40.34 -7.35 18.33
N TYR A 67 -40.42 -6.30 19.16
CA TYR A 67 -39.30 -5.49 19.65
C TYR A 67 -38.49 -6.23 20.71
N GLY A 68 -39.17 -7.05 21.52
CA GLY A 68 -38.57 -7.93 22.51
C GLY A 68 -38.23 -7.26 23.85
N GLU A 69 -37.38 -7.95 24.61
CA GLU A 69 -37.00 -7.58 25.98
C GLU A 69 -36.30 -6.20 26.03
N GLN A 70 -36.68 -5.39 27.00
CA GLN A 70 -36.15 -4.05 27.22
C GLN A 70 -35.19 -4.00 28.41
N SER A 71 -34.19 -3.12 28.32
CA SER A 71 -33.37 -2.75 29.45
C SER A 71 -34.15 -1.91 30.47
N VAL A 72 -33.52 -1.64 31.61
CA VAL A 72 -34.04 -0.71 32.63
C VAL A 72 -34.31 0.71 32.10
N SER A 73 -33.70 1.10 30.98
CA SER A 73 -33.93 2.39 30.33
C SER A 73 -35.06 2.37 29.30
N GLY A 74 -35.76 1.24 29.14
CA GLY A 74 -36.86 1.09 28.18
C GLY A 74 -36.44 0.93 26.72
N VAL A 75 -35.14 0.71 26.46
CA VAL A 75 -34.61 0.43 25.11
C VAL A 75 -34.44 -1.07 24.94
N GLY A 76 -34.82 -1.60 23.77
CA GLY A 76 -34.73 -3.04 23.48
C GLY A 76 -33.27 -3.50 23.47
N TYR A 77 -32.97 -4.68 24.02
CA TYR A 77 -31.59 -5.16 24.06
C TYR A 77 -30.99 -5.37 22.66
N MET A 78 -31.78 -5.85 21.68
CA MET A 78 -31.35 -5.91 20.28
C MET A 78 -30.97 -4.53 19.74
N HIS A 79 -31.74 -3.50 20.08
CA HIS A 79 -31.46 -2.13 19.64
C HIS A 79 -30.14 -1.64 20.27
N LEU A 80 -29.90 -1.93 21.55
CA LEU A 80 -28.63 -1.63 22.21
C LEU A 80 -27.45 -2.38 21.57
N GLU A 81 -27.64 -3.64 21.18
CA GLU A 81 -26.65 -4.45 20.46
C GLU A 81 -26.35 -3.85 19.08
N TYR A 82 -27.37 -3.39 18.34
CA TYR A 82 -27.21 -2.68 17.07
C TYR A 82 -26.39 -1.40 17.23
N ILE A 83 -26.77 -0.52 18.17
CA ILE A 83 -26.05 0.74 18.44
C ILE A 83 -24.59 0.45 18.79
N TYR A 84 -24.34 -0.59 19.59
CA TYR A 84 -22.99 -0.98 19.96
C TYR A 84 -22.18 -1.48 18.75
N ALA A 85 -22.77 -2.33 17.90
CA ALA A 85 -22.14 -2.83 16.68
C ALA A 85 -21.78 -1.69 15.71
N VAL A 86 -22.68 -0.72 15.53
CA VAL A 86 -22.43 0.49 14.73
C VAL A 86 -21.28 1.30 15.31
N THR A 87 -21.27 1.52 16.62
CA THR A 87 -20.18 2.24 17.32
C THR A 87 -18.83 1.55 17.15
N LYS A 88 -18.82 0.21 17.08
CA LYS A 88 -17.64 -0.62 16.84
C LYS A 88 -17.31 -0.82 15.36
N GLN A 89 -18.05 -0.16 14.46
CA GLN A 89 -17.88 -0.25 13.00
C GLN A 89 -17.87 -1.69 12.49
N LYS A 90 -18.68 -2.55 13.10
CA LYS A 90 -18.83 -3.94 12.65
C LYS A 90 -19.69 -3.97 11.39
N PRO A 91 -19.34 -4.78 10.37
CA PRO A 91 -20.24 -5.03 9.26
C PRO A 91 -21.55 -5.68 9.76
N ILE A 92 -22.68 -5.05 9.46
CA ILE A 92 -24.00 -5.48 9.91
C ILE A 92 -24.81 -5.99 8.72
N ILE A 93 -25.46 -7.14 8.93
CA ILE A 93 -26.40 -7.76 7.97
C ILE A 93 -27.73 -7.91 8.67
N VAL A 94 -28.80 -7.48 8.01
CA VAL A 94 -30.15 -7.58 8.58
C VAL A 94 -30.96 -8.55 7.76
N PHE A 95 -31.44 -9.61 8.42
CA PHE A 95 -32.51 -10.47 7.88
C PHE A 95 -33.80 -10.11 8.59
N MET A 96 -34.80 -9.69 7.85
CA MET A 96 -36.05 -9.22 8.44
C MET A 96 -37.25 -9.89 7.79
N HIS A 97 -38.26 -10.27 8.58
CA HIS A 97 -39.47 -10.84 8.02
C HIS A 97 -40.13 -9.85 7.06
N GLU A 98 -40.58 -10.31 5.89
CA GLU A 98 -41.10 -9.43 4.85
C GLU A 98 -42.41 -8.76 5.29
N ASP A 99 -43.33 -9.55 5.84
CA ASP A 99 -44.59 -9.09 6.41
C ASP A 99 -44.72 -9.51 7.88
N PRO A 100 -44.22 -8.70 8.84
CA PRO A 100 -44.33 -9.03 10.25
C PRO A 100 -45.78 -9.17 10.74
N ALA A 101 -46.73 -8.44 10.13
CA ALA A 101 -48.12 -8.41 10.53
C ALA A 101 -48.85 -9.74 10.25
N SER A 102 -48.42 -10.49 9.24
CA SER A 102 -48.99 -11.80 8.90
C SER A 102 -48.56 -12.93 9.85
N ARG A 103 -47.62 -12.69 10.76
CA ARG A 103 -47.14 -13.70 11.72
C ARG A 103 -48.17 -13.94 12.81
N ASP A 104 -48.14 -15.13 13.40
CA ASP A 104 -49.02 -15.53 14.51
C ASP A 104 -49.08 -14.43 15.58
N PRO A 105 -50.29 -13.97 15.99
CA PRO A 105 -50.47 -12.97 17.04
C PRO A 105 -49.70 -13.24 18.35
N ALA A 106 -49.42 -14.50 18.68
CA ALA A 106 -48.60 -14.87 19.84
C ALA A 106 -47.14 -14.40 19.75
N LEU A 107 -46.65 -14.12 18.52
CA LEU A 107 -45.28 -13.67 18.24
C LEU A 107 -45.17 -12.13 18.17
N HIS A 108 -46.22 -11.42 18.56
CA HIS A 108 -46.25 -9.95 18.60
C HIS A 108 -46.25 -9.46 20.04
N ASP A 109 -45.61 -8.32 20.27
CA ASP A 109 -45.73 -7.63 21.54
C ASP A 109 -47.18 -7.24 21.81
N GLN A 110 -47.67 -7.50 23.02
CA GLN A 110 -49.04 -7.14 23.41
C GLN A 110 -49.21 -5.63 23.66
N LYS A 111 -48.13 -4.96 24.08
CA LYS A 111 -48.14 -3.53 24.42
C LYS A 111 -48.07 -2.67 23.16
N PRO A 112 -48.98 -1.70 22.94
CA PRO A 112 -48.96 -0.81 21.78
C PRO A 112 -47.62 -0.06 21.61
N GLU A 113 -47.04 0.41 22.72
CA GLU A 113 -45.74 1.12 22.75
C GLU A 113 -44.60 0.29 22.15
N LEU A 114 -44.61 -1.04 22.34
CA LEU A 114 -43.59 -1.93 21.80
C LEU A 114 -43.78 -2.17 20.30
N LYS A 115 -45.03 -2.24 19.83
CA LYS A 115 -45.33 -2.34 18.40
C LYS A 115 -44.85 -1.10 17.64
N GLU A 116 -45.03 0.08 18.23
CA GLU A 116 -44.55 1.34 17.67
C GLU A 116 -43.01 1.35 17.63
N LYS A 117 -42.34 1.06 18.75
CA LYS A 117 -40.87 0.93 18.80
C LYS A 117 -40.32 -0.09 17.81
N PHE A 118 -41.00 -1.22 17.62
CA PHE A 118 -40.63 -2.20 16.59
C PHE A 118 -40.72 -1.61 15.19
N SER A 119 -41.82 -0.91 14.87
CA SER A 119 -42.02 -0.26 13.57
C SER A 119 -40.94 0.80 13.29
N GLU A 120 -40.62 1.63 14.27
CA GLU A 120 -39.57 2.64 14.17
C GLU A 120 -38.19 2.00 13.97
N PHE A 121 -37.84 1.00 14.78
CA PHE A 121 -36.57 0.31 14.67
C PHE A 121 -36.42 -0.43 13.34
N ARG A 122 -37.51 -1.04 12.86
CA ARG A 122 -37.55 -1.66 11.53
C ARG A 122 -37.27 -0.64 10.43
N LYS A 123 -37.90 0.52 10.47
CA LYS A 123 -37.68 1.61 9.49
C LYS A 123 -36.24 2.12 9.56
N LEU A 124 -35.70 2.31 10.77
CA LEU A 124 -34.32 2.72 10.99
C LEU A 124 -33.35 1.75 10.31
N LEU A 125 -33.50 0.44 10.51
CA LEU A 125 -32.63 -0.56 9.89
C LEU A 125 -32.75 -0.57 8.36
N GLN A 126 -33.95 -0.34 7.81
CA GLN A 126 -34.15 -0.24 6.36
C GLN A 126 -33.50 1.00 5.74
N GLN A 127 -33.34 2.07 6.52
CA GLN A 127 -32.77 3.34 6.05
C GLN A 127 -31.25 3.39 6.23
N GLU A 128 -30.75 2.92 7.37
CA GLU A 128 -29.37 3.12 7.79
C GLU A 128 -28.45 1.92 7.50
N VAL A 129 -29.00 0.72 7.25
CA VAL A 129 -28.19 -0.47 6.97
C VAL A 129 -28.20 -0.82 5.49
N ASP A 130 -27.01 -0.89 4.90
CA ASP A 130 -26.82 -1.18 3.47
C ASP A 130 -27.28 -2.60 3.07
N GLN A 131 -27.24 -3.56 4.00
CA GLN A 131 -27.37 -4.99 3.73
C GLN A 131 -28.60 -5.55 4.44
N VAL A 132 -29.76 -5.28 3.83
CA VAL A 132 -31.07 -5.67 4.35
C VAL A 132 -31.70 -6.69 3.40
N PHE A 133 -32.04 -7.85 3.94
CA PHE A 133 -32.65 -8.95 3.20
C PHE A 133 -33.95 -9.38 3.86
N THR A 134 -34.94 -9.73 3.05
CA THR A 134 -36.26 -10.13 3.52
C THR A 134 -36.46 -11.64 3.42
N TYR A 135 -37.26 -12.20 4.34
CA TYR A 135 -37.67 -13.61 4.29
C TYR A 135 -39.14 -13.77 4.69
N ARG A 136 -39.83 -14.79 4.16
CA ARG A 136 -41.19 -15.18 4.58
C ARG A 136 -41.22 -16.52 5.28
N THR A 137 -40.36 -17.44 4.86
CA THR A 137 -40.27 -18.80 5.43
C THR A 137 -38.86 -19.11 5.91
N LEU A 138 -38.72 -20.19 6.69
CA LEU A 138 -37.42 -20.70 7.12
C LEU A 138 -36.51 -21.09 5.94
N ARG A 139 -37.11 -21.63 4.87
CA ARG A 139 -36.37 -21.97 3.65
C ARG A 139 -35.85 -20.72 2.96
N ASP A 140 -36.66 -19.65 2.91
CA ASP A 140 -36.22 -18.38 2.33
C ASP A 140 -35.08 -17.77 3.14
N LEU A 141 -35.15 -17.86 4.48
CA LEU A 141 -34.08 -17.42 5.36
C LEU A 141 -32.78 -18.18 5.09
N GLU A 142 -32.82 -19.51 5.01
CA GLU A 142 -31.65 -20.33 4.67
C GLU A 142 -31.05 -19.89 3.32
N MET A 143 -31.88 -19.77 2.28
CA MET A 143 -31.42 -19.37 0.95
C MET A 143 -30.82 -17.96 0.96
N ALA A 144 -31.46 -17.01 1.64
CA ALA A 144 -30.98 -15.65 1.77
C ALA A 144 -29.62 -15.61 2.48
N VAL A 145 -29.43 -16.40 3.54
CA VAL A 145 -28.14 -16.48 4.23
C VAL A 145 -27.05 -17.03 3.31
N ARG A 146 -27.31 -18.14 2.61
CA ARG A 146 -26.33 -18.77 1.71
C ARG A 146 -25.90 -17.85 0.57
N LEU A 147 -26.84 -17.12 -0.02
CA LEU A 147 -26.57 -16.23 -1.15
C LEU A 147 -25.83 -14.95 -0.74
N ASN A 148 -26.23 -14.35 0.38
CA ASN A 148 -25.76 -13.03 0.76
C ASN A 148 -24.48 -13.07 1.61
N MET A 149 -24.26 -14.12 2.42
CA MET A 149 -23.04 -14.21 3.22
C MET A 149 -21.78 -14.27 2.36
N THR A 150 -21.80 -14.98 1.22
CA THR A 150 -20.64 -15.02 0.32
C THR A 150 -20.33 -13.64 -0.26
N GLN A 151 -21.35 -12.87 -0.65
CA GLN A 151 -21.18 -11.51 -1.15
C GLN A 151 -20.66 -10.56 -0.05
N MET A 152 -21.09 -10.78 1.19
CA MET A 152 -20.64 -10.01 2.35
C MET A 152 -19.14 -10.15 2.60
N LEU A 153 -18.59 -11.37 2.45
CA LEU A 153 -17.15 -11.60 2.61
C LEU A 153 -16.30 -10.83 1.59
N GLU A 154 -16.83 -10.65 0.37
CA GLU A 154 -16.14 -9.91 -0.70
C GLU A 154 -16.26 -8.40 -0.51
N ARG A 155 -17.46 -7.91 -0.15
CA ARG A 155 -17.75 -6.48 -0.01
C ARG A 155 -17.18 -5.87 1.27
N TYR A 156 -17.12 -6.65 2.36
CA TYR A 156 -16.66 -6.20 3.66
C TYR A 156 -15.60 -7.14 4.24
N PRO A 157 -14.40 -7.21 3.64
CA PRO A 157 -13.38 -8.16 4.05
C PRO A 157 -12.89 -7.89 5.48
N THR A 158 -12.93 -8.92 6.34
CA THR A 158 -12.39 -8.86 7.72
C THR A 158 -11.19 -9.79 7.93
N THR A 159 -10.52 -9.62 9.07
CA THR A 159 -9.35 -10.42 9.45
C THR A 159 -9.69 -11.90 9.58
N GLY A 160 -10.78 -12.27 10.23
CA GLY A 160 -11.17 -13.65 10.47
C GLY A 160 -10.18 -14.44 11.32
N TRP A 161 -10.50 -15.72 11.50
CA TRP A 161 -9.77 -16.69 12.30
C TRP A 161 -9.01 -17.69 11.41
N VAL A 162 -7.75 -17.91 11.74
CA VAL A 162 -6.88 -18.89 11.07
C VAL A 162 -6.30 -19.81 12.13
N ARG A 163 -6.31 -21.13 11.89
CA ARG A 163 -5.72 -22.08 12.83
C ARG A 163 -4.21 -21.84 12.98
N PRO A 164 -3.66 -21.85 14.22
CA PRO A 164 -2.25 -21.56 14.49
C PRO A 164 -1.26 -22.45 13.74
N GLN A 165 -1.64 -23.68 13.36
CA GLN A 165 -0.77 -24.59 12.59
C GLN A 165 -0.31 -23.98 11.26
N ASN A 166 -1.14 -23.11 10.65
CA ASN A 166 -0.75 -22.36 9.45
C ASN A 166 0.08 -21.12 9.80
N ALA A 167 -0.19 -20.49 10.95
CA ALA A 167 0.54 -19.31 11.43
C ALA A 167 1.98 -19.65 11.84
N GLN A 168 2.21 -20.82 12.46
CA GLN A 168 3.55 -21.24 12.90
C GLN A 168 4.49 -21.44 11.71
N LYS A 169 4.06 -22.14 10.66
CA LYS A 169 4.86 -22.30 9.43
C LYS A 169 5.23 -20.96 8.79
N LEU A 170 4.30 -20.00 8.80
CA LEU A 170 4.54 -18.65 8.31
C LEU A 170 5.51 -17.89 9.22
N HIS A 171 5.38 -18.03 10.54
CA HIS A 171 6.32 -17.43 11.51
C HIS A 171 7.72 -17.99 11.36
N ASP A 172 7.85 -19.32 11.27
CA ASP A 172 9.14 -20.00 11.10
C ASP A 172 9.81 -19.55 9.79
N GLU A 173 9.04 -19.39 8.71
CA GLU A 173 9.58 -18.89 7.43
C GLU A 173 9.93 -17.39 7.51
N ILE A 174 9.15 -16.57 8.21
CA ILE A 174 9.47 -15.17 8.48
C ILE A 174 10.78 -15.06 9.26
N ASP A 175 10.95 -15.87 10.31
CA ASP A 175 12.15 -15.85 11.14
C ASP A 175 13.36 -16.37 10.37
N ARG A 176 13.18 -17.41 9.53
CA ARG A 176 14.21 -17.89 8.60
C ARG A 176 14.61 -16.83 7.59
N LEU A 177 13.65 -16.11 7.00
CA LEU A 177 13.91 -15.04 6.04
C LEU A 177 14.60 -13.85 6.71
N LYS A 178 14.18 -13.45 7.92
CA LYS A 178 14.86 -12.42 8.72
C LYS A 178 16.28 -12.83 9.05
N ALA A 179 16.50 -14.08 9.47
CA ALA A 179 17.84 -14.61 9.72
C ALA A 179 18.68 -14.59 8.44
N LYS A 180 18.08 -14.91 7.28
CA LYS A 180 18.76 -14.86 5.99
C LYS A 180 19.09 -13.43 5.57
N ILE A 181 18.19 -12.46 5.80
CA ILE A 181 18.44 -11.04 5.56
C ILE A 181 19.60 -10.57 6.44
N ASN A 182 19.54 -10.82 7.75
CA ASN A 182 20.63 -10.47 8.67
C ASN A 182 21.95 -11.14 8.25
N GLN A 183 21.91 -12.41 7.82
CA GLN A 183 23.10 -13.10 7.33
C GLN A 183 23.63 -12.46 6.05
N LEU A 184 22.76 -12.11 5.09
CA LEU A 184 23.16 -11.47 3.84
C LEU A 184 23.68 -10.04 4.07
N GLU A 185 23.08 -9.29 5.00
CA GLU A 185 23.52 -7.96 5.41
C GLU A 185 24.86 -8.04 6.14
N GLN A 186 25.04 -9.04 7.01
CA GLN A 186 26.33 -9.34 7.61
C GLN A 186 27.34 -9.74 6.55
N ASP A 187 27.04 -10.66 5.63
CA ASP A 187 27.91 -11.06 4.52
C ASP A 187 28.23 -9.90 3.56
N LEU A 188 27.33 -8.91 3.44
CA LEU A 188 27.57 -7.66 2.71
C LEU A 188 28.45 -6.68 3.50
N GLY A 189 28.38 -6.69 4.83
CA GLY A 189 29.20 -5.88 5.73
C GLY A 189 30.54 -6.53 6.13
N THR A 190 30.66 -7.85 6.06
CA THR A 190 31.84 -8.68 6.35
C THR A 190 32.52 -9.19 5.09
N ARG A 191 31.90 -9.02 3.90
CA ARG A 191 32.69 -8.78 2.70
C ARG A 191 33.59 -7.61 3.04
N GLU A 192 34.84 -7.93 3.37
CA GLU A 192 35.95 -6.99 3.22
C GLU A 192 35.66 -6.27 1.91
N ILE A 193 35.52 -4.95 2.01
CA ILE A 193 35.35 -4.08 0.86
C ILE A 193 36.44 -4.51 -0.11
N ASP A 194 36.05 -5.22 -1.17
CA ASP A 194 37.00 -5.87 -2.06
C ASP A 194 37.96 -4.76 -2.51
N PRO A 195 39.26 -4.82 -2.17
CA PRO A 195 40.19 -3.74 -2.47
C PRO A 195 40.24 -3.45 -3.98
N PHE A 196 39.80 -4.42 -4.79
CA PHE A 196 39.64 -4.33 -6.23
C PHE A 196 38.31 -3.68 -6.71
N LEU A 197 37.28 -3.59 -5.86
CA LEU A 197 36.01 -2.91 -6.13
C LEU A 197 35.95 -1.49 -5.54
N THR A 198 36.86 -1.14 -4.62
CA THR A 198 37.10 0.27 -4.28
C THR A 198 37.90 0.93 -5.37
N LEU A 199 37.22 1.75 -6.18
CA LEU A 199 37.90 2.78 -6.93
C LEU A 199 38.72 3.65 -5.94
N PRO A 200 40.02 3.89 -6.17
CA PRO A 200 40.78 4.82 -5.36
C PRO A 200 40.10 6.19 -5.38
N LYS A 201 40.10 6.90 -4.25
CA LYS A 201 39.55 8.27 -4.21
C LYS A 201 40.39 9.14 -5.14
N VAL A 202 39.74 9.83 -6.08
CA VAL A 202 40.40 10.71 -7.05
C VAL A 202 40.38 12.15 -6.57
N ALA A 203 41.48 12.87 -6.78
CA ALA A 203 41.56 14.30 -6.53
C ALA A 203 40.81 15.11 -7.61
N MET A 204 40.41 16.34 -7.28
CA MET A 204 39.62 17.20 -8.17
C MET A 204 40.34 17.59 -9.47
N ASN A 205 41.68 17.65 -9.43
CA ASN A 205 42.54 18.00 -10.55
C ASN A 205 42.96 16.78 -11.39
N GLU A 206 42.63 15.56 -10.97
CA GLU A 206 42.91 14.37 -11.77
C GLU A 206 42.07 14.37 -13.05
N ALA A 207 42.73 13.98 -14.14
CA ALA A 207 42.13 13.90 -15.46
C ALA A 207 41.47 12.52 -15.67
N PHE A 208 40.29 12.52 -16.25
CA PHE A 208 39.56 11.34 -16.69
C PHE A 208 39.33 11.41 -18.20
N SER A 209 39.86 10.43 -18.93
CA SER A 209 39.68 10.32 -20.38
C SER A 209 38.56 9.36 -20.73
N PHE A 210 37.70 9.75 -21.66
CA PHE A 210 36.61 8.92 -22.16
C PHE A 210 36.28 9.21 -23.62
N GLU A 211 35.65 8.22 -24.26
CA GLU A 211 35.14 8.35 -25.63
C GLU A 211 33.68 8.82 -25.61
N TYR A 212 33.34 9.72 -26.53
CA TYR A 212 31.95 10.01 -26.89
C TYR A 212 31.78 10.05 -28.42
N ARG A 213 30.54 9.88 -28.87
CA ARG A 213 30.19 9.96 -30.30
C ARG A 213 29.44 11.23 -30.59
N VAL A 214 29.63 11.81 -31.75
CA VAL A 214 28.90 13.01 -32.18
C VAL A 214 28.71 13.03 -33.69
N HIS A 215 27.61 13.58 -34.18
CA HIS A 215 27.41 13.81 -35.61
C HIS A 215 27.91 15.20 -35.98
N ALA A 216 28.97 15.27 -36.78
CA ALA A 216 29.49 16.52 -37.33
C ALA A 216 28.92 16.75 -38.74
N TYR A 217 28.41 17.97 -38.99
CA TYR A 217 27.81 18.35 -40.27
C TYR A 217 28.78 19.20 -41.10
N GLN A 218 28.91 18.82 -42.37
CA GLN A 218 29.70 19.54 -43.36
C GLN A 218 29.05 19.40 -44.75
N ASP A 219 28.89 20.52 -45.46
CA ASP A 219 28.44 20.55 -46.86
C ASP A 219 27.14 19.74 -47.13
N GLY A 220 26.21 19.75 -46.16
CA GLY A 220 24.93 19.03 -46.25
C GLY A 220 24.95 17.55 -45.87
N ASN A 221 26.14 16.98 -45.61
CA ASN A 221 26.31 15.62 -45.11
C ASN A 221 26.67 15.62 -43.61
N PHE A 222 26.50 14.47 -42.96
CA PHE A 222 27.00 14.25 -41.61
C PHE A 222 27.99 13.09 -41.57
N LYS A 223 28.96 13.18 -40.66
CA LYS A 223 29.86 12.09 -40.29
C LYS A 223 29.78 11.86 -38.79
N GLU A 224 29.62 10.60 -38.39
CA GLU A 224 29.74 10.21 -36.98
C GLU A 224 31.24 10.17 -36.62
N LEU A 225 31.62 10.97 -35.63
CA LEU A 225 32.98 11.03 -35.09
C LEU A 225 33.01 10.37 -33.71
N LYS A 226 34.11 9.67 -33.42
CA LYS A 226 34.42 9.11 -32.10
C LYS A 226 35.57 9.91 -31.51
N ILE A 227 35.25 10.75 -30.53
CA ILE A 227 36.19 11.73 -29.99
C ILE A 227 36.65 11.24 -28.62
N GLN A 228 37.97 11.23 -28.41
CA GLN A 228 38.58 11.04 -27.10
C GLN A 228 38.62 12.40 -26.39
N LYS A 229 37.95 12.50 -25.24
CA LYS A 229 37.92 13.71 -24.41
C LYS A 229 38.60 13.44 -23.08
N THR A 230 39.31 14.45 -22.58
CA THR A 230 39.87 14.45 -21.23
C THR A 230 39.28 15.62 -20.47
N LEU A 231 38.66 15.35 -19.32
CA LEU A 231 38.14 16.35 -18.39
C LEU A 231 38.72 16.10 -17.00
N THR A 232 38.87 17.14 -16.18
CA THR A 232 39.17 16.95 -14.76
C THR A 232 37.92 16.53 -14.00
N TRP A 233 38.09 15.90 -12.84
CA TRP A 233 36.95 15.59 -11.98
C TRP A 233 36.22 16.83 -11.46
N SER A 234 36.90 17.98 -11.33
CA SER A 234 36.26 19.26 -11.03
C SER A 234 35.28 19.69 -12.12
N GLN A 235 35.67 19.56 -13.39
CA GLN A 235 34.82 19.86 -14.54
C GLN A 235 33.63 18.90 -14.61
N LEU A 236 33.86 17.60 -14.39
CA LEU A 236 32.77 16.61 -14.33
C LEU A 236 31.78 16.90 -13.19
N LEU A 237 32.28 17.30 -12.01
CA LEU A 237 31.44 17.72 -10.89
C LEU A 237 30.68 19.01 -11.19
N ALA A 238 31.26 19.97 -11.89
CA ALA A 238 30.55 21.19 -12.30
C ALA A 238 29.39 20.89 -13.24
N VAL A 239 29.62 20.05 -14.25
CA VAL A 239 28.63 19.66 -15.25
C VAL A 239 27.47 18.89 -14.61
N LEU A 240 27.77 17.89 -13.79
CA LEU A 240 26.75 17.01 -13.21
C LEU A 240 26.14 17.59 -11.92
N GLY A 241 26.95 18.19 -11.07
CA GLY A 241 26.58 18.56 -9.70
C GLY A 241 25.44 19.57 -9.63
N SER A 242 25.39 20.53 -10.56
CA SER A 242 24.30 21.51 -10.67
C SER A 242 22.92 20.88 -10.88
N THR A 243 22.86 19.70 -11.53
CA THR A 243 21.59 19.02 -11.81
C THR A 243 21.07 18.22 -10.62
N PHE A 244 21.97 17.71 -9.77
CA PHE A 244 21.61 16.85 -8.64
C PHE A 244 21.53 17.60 -7.30
N LEU A 245 21.44 18.94 -7.30
CA LEU A 245 21.17 19.72 -6.09
C LEU A 245 19.91 19.23 -5.36
N ASN A 246 18.88 18.87 -6.14
CA ASN A 246 17.67 18.21 -5.66
C ASN A 246 17.64 16.74 -6.12
N PRO A 247 16.95 15.84 -5.39
CA PRO A 247 16.76 14.45 -5.80
C PRO A 247 16.23 14.34 -7.24
N THR A 248 17.06 13.81 -8.14
CA THR A 248 16.79 13.79 -9.59
C THR A 248 16.97 12.37 -10.14
N PRO A 249 16.13 11.91 -11.10
CA PRO A 249 16.25 10.57 -11.67
C PRO A 249 17.58 10.29 -12.36
N GLU A 250 18.03 9.04 -12.31
CA GLU A 250 19.31 8.59 -12.86
C GLU A 250 19.50 8.90 -14.36
N GLU A 251 18.44 8.93 -15.16
CA GLU A 251 18.47 9.26 -16.59
C GLU A 251 19.06 10.67 -16.86
N TYR A 252 19.02 11.57 -15.88
CA TYR A 252 19.59 12.91 -16.03
C TYR A 252 21.12 12.92 -16.11
N PHE A 253 21.82 11.86 -15.66
CA PHE A 253 23.28 11.77 -15.85
C PHE A 253 23.64 11.77 -17.33
N SER A 254 22.99 10.92 -18.13
CA SER A 254 23.26 10.85 -19.57
C SER A 254 22.76 12.10 -20.29
N LYS A 255 21.58 12.60 -19.92
CA LYS A 255 21.01 13.81 -20.52
C LYS A 255 21.95 15.01 -20.38
N ARG A 256 22.42 15.28 -19.17
CA ARG A 256 23.32 16.42 -18.89
C ARG A 256 24.70 16.28 -19.50
N MET A 257 25.30 15.10 -19.43
CA MET A 257 26.58 14.86 -20.10
C MET A 257 26.47 15.05 -21.61
N ASN A 258 25.40 14.55 -22.23
CA ASN A 258 25.18 14.69 -23.66
C ASN A 258 24.90 16.14 -24.07
N GLU A 259 24.14 16.89 -23.28
CA GLU A 259 23.94 18.34 -23.49
C GLU A 259 25.29 19.08 -23.48
N TYR A 260 26.09 18.89 -22.43
CA TYR A 260 27.42 19.49 -22.32
C TYR A 260 28.35 19.11 -23.48
N LEU A 261 28.40 17.83 -23.86
CA LEU A 261 29.21 17.36 -24.99
C LEU A 261 28.75 17.91 -26.34
N ASN A 262 27.46 18.21 -26.52
CA ASN A 262 26.98 18.89 -27.73
C ASN A 262 27.45 20.35 -27.79
N GLU A 263 27.48 21.05 -26.65
CA GLU A 263 27.91 22.46 -26.58
C GLU A 263 29.40 22.62 -26.95
N ILE A 264 30.26 21.75 -26.43
CA ILE A 264 31.70 21.81 -26.68
C ILE A 264 32.15 21.01 -27.92
N GLY A 265 31.29 20.12 -28.42
CA GLY A 265 31.66 19.13 -29.44
C GLY A 265 32.03 19.72 -30.80
N LEU A 266 31.62 20.96 -31.11
CA LEU A 266 32.00 21.62 -32.36
C LEU A 266 33.50 21.92 -32.41
N ALA A 267 34.08 22.34 -31.29
CA ALA A 267 35.51 22.62 -31.19
C ALA A 267 36.32 21.33 -31.37
N ASP A 268 35.87 20.25 -30.74
CA ASP A 268 36.52 18.94 -30.86
C ASP A 268 36.38 18.37 -32.28
N ALA A 269 35.19 18.47 -32.88
CA ALA A 269 34.93 17.99 -34.25
C ALA A 269 35.77 18.74 -35.29
N ARG A 270 36.07 20.02 -35.09
CA ARG A 270 36.90 20.82 -36.01
C ARG A 270 38.36 20.38 -36.08
N ILE A 271 38.85 19.63 -35.10
CA ILE A 271 40.20 19.07 -35.12
C ILE A 271 40.31 18.00 -36.21
N GLU A 272 39.29 17.13 -36.33
CA GLU A 272 39.25 16.09 -37.38
C GLU A 272 38.57 16.55 -38.66
N MET A 273 37.62 17.48 -38.57
CA MET A 273 36.85 18.04 -39.68
C MET A 273 36.86 19.58 -39.63
N PRO A 274 37.92 20.25 -40.13
CA PRO A 274 38.07 21.71 -40.01
C PRO A 274 36.92 22.54 -40.60
N ARG A 275 36.15 21.97 -41.53
CA ARG A 275 34.99 22.60 -42.18
C ARG A 275 33.64 22.26 -41.52
N ALA A 276 33.64 21.56 -40.38
CA ALA A 276 32.41 21.30 -39.64
C ALA A 276 31.79 22.60 -39.12
N HIS A 277 30.53 22.84 -39.46
CA HIS A 277 29.79 24.04 -39.06
C HIS A 277 28.80 23.79 -37.93
N ALA A 278 28.36 22.54 -37.74
CA ALA A 278 27.45 22.16 -36.66
C ALA A 278 27.75 20.74 -36.16
N VAL A 279 27.38 20.48 -34.91
CA VAL A 279 27.38 19.14 -34.30
C VAL A 279 26.02 18.85 -33.66
N ALA A 280 25.62 17.58 -33.62
CA ALA A 280 24.42 17.15 -32.90
C ALA A 280 24.55 15.71 -32.41
N ARG A 281 23.60 15.30 -31.56
CA ARG A 281 23.47 13.92 -31.04
C ARG A 281 24.74 13.41 -30.36
N ALA A 282 25.43 14.27 -29.61
CA ALA A 282 26.53 13.83 -28.77
C ALA A 282 26.03 12.76 -27.77
N GLN A 283 26.73 11.64 -27.70
CA GLN A 283 26.40 10.51 -26.86
C GLN A 283 27.65 9.99 -26.16
N ILE A 284 27.67 10.11 -24.83
CA ILE A 284 28.73 9.52 -24.01
C ILE A 284 28.68 7.99 -24.03
N ASN A 285 29.84 7.35 -23.96
CA ASN A 285 29.92 5.90 -23.78
C ASN A 285 29.28 5.47 -22.45
N ILE A 286 28.41 4.44 -22.49
CA ILE A 286 27.68 3.95 -21.31
C ILE A 286 28.62 3.48 -20.19
N ARG A 287 29.75 2.84 -20.52
CA ARG A 287 30.75 2.40 -19.54
C ARG A 287 31.46 3.59 -18.90
N ALA A 288 31.78 4.62 -19.69
CA ALA A 288 32.39 5.84 -19.18
C ALA A 288 31.45 6.58 -18.22
N LEU A 289 30.17 6.74 -18.60
CA LEU A 289 29.15 7.34 -17.74
C LEU A 289 28.98 6.57 -16.42
N HIS A 290 28.97 5.24 -16.49
CA HIS A 290 28.93 4.38 -15.32
C HIS A 290 30.15 4.60 -14.41
N ASN A 291 31.36 4.67 -14.97
CA ASN A 291 32.59 4.91 -14.22
C ASN A 291 32.58 6.28 -13.53
N ILE A 292 32.14 7.34 -14.24
CA ILE A 292 31.98 8.67 -13.67
C ILE A 292 31.03 8.61 -12.47
N LYS A 293 29.84 8.03 -12.64
CA LYS A 293 28.84 7.87 -11.58
C LYS A 293 29.40 7.12 -10.36
N MET A 294 30.04 5.98 -10.58
CA MET A 294 30.58 5.15 -9.50
C MET A 294 31.73 5.84 -8.77
N GLN A 295 32.63 6.54 -9.49
CA GLN A 295 33.71 7.29 -8.88
C GLN A 295 33.19 8.47 -8.05
N MET A 296 32.23 9.24 -8.57
CA MET A 296 31.63 10.36 -7.82
C MET A 296 30.91 9.88 -6.56
N ARG A 297 30.25 8.71 -6.61
CA ARG A 297 29.67 8.07 -5.42
C ARG A 297 30.75 7.64 -4.43
N GLN A 298 31.84 7.02 -4.90
CA GLN A 298 32.95 6.56 -4.08
C GLN A 298 33.69 7.72 -3.38
N ASN A 299 33.78 8.86 -4.05
CA ASN A 299 34.31 10.10 -3.48
C ASN A 299 33.33 10.79 -2.51
N GLU A 300 32.13 10.24 -2.34
CA GLU A 300 31.02 10.79 -1.55
C GLU A 300 30.56 12.16 -2.08
N TRP A 301 30.65 12.43 -3.38
CA TRP A 301 30.13 13.67 -3.97
C TRP A 301 28.63 13.58 -4.28
N ILE A 302 28.15 12.38 -4.60
CA ILE A 302 26.73 12.08 -4.86
C ILE A 302 26.28 10.86 -4.05
N SER A 303 24.99 10.79 -3.75
CA SER A 303 24.39 9.64 -3.06
C SER A 303 22.98 9.33 -3.56
N PRO A 304 22.54 8.07 -3.41
CA PRO A 304 21.15 7.69 -3.69
C PRO A 304 20.18 8.40 -2.72
N ALA A 305 19.05 8.88 -3.24
CA ALA A 305 18.03 9.65 -2.52
C ALA A 305 16.66 8.95 -2.46
N GLY A 306 16.63 7.63 -2.66
CA GLY A 306 15.39 6.84 -2.68
C GLY A 306 14.82 6.65 -4.09
N ARG A 307 13.51 6.44 -4.18
CA ARG A 307 12.77 6.24 -5.43
C ARG A 307 11.60 7.22 -5.54
N ASP A 308 11.22 7.59 -6.77
CA ASP A 308 10.01 8.37 -7.03
C ASP A 308 8.73 7.50 -7.07
N ASP A 309 7.57 8.12 -7.27
CA ASP A 309 6.27 7.43 -7.38
C ASP A 309 6.22 6.40 -8.51
N ARG A 310 7.10 6.54 -9.51
CA ARG A 310 7.27 5.61 -10.65
C ARG A 310 8.37 4.59 -10.40
N GLN A 311 8.83 4.45 -9.16
CA GLN A 311 9.88 3.52 -8.72
C GLN A 311 11.25 3.76 -9.38
N ARG A 312 11.51 4.95 -9.96
CA ARG A 312 12.82 5.29 -10.55
C ARG A 312 13.80 5.74 -9.47
N MET A 313 15.06 5.32 -9.62
CA MET A 313 16.12 5.66 -8.66
C MET A 313 16.46 7.16 -8.73
N LEU A 314 16.43 7.82 -7.57
CA LEU A 314 16.80 9.23 -7.42
C LEU A 314 18.22 9.36 -6.87
N TRP A 315 18.93 10.37 -7.36
CA TRP A 315 20.28 10.73 -6.94
C TRP A 315 20.32 12.18 -6.48
N LYS A 316 21.18 12.48 -5.51
CA LYS A 316 21.40 13.85 -5.02
C LYS A 316 22.89 14.12 -4.77
N LEU A 317 23.25 15.39 -4.81
CA LEU A 317 24.55 15.89 -4.38
C LEU A 317 24.63 15.78 -2.84
N THR A 318 25.79 15.36 -2.33
CA THR A 318 26.06 15.35 -0.89
C THR A 318 26.54 16.73 -0.44
N GLN A 319 26.59 16.96 0.88
CA GLN A 319 27.19 18.19 1.42
C GLN A 319 28.64 18.39 0.97
N LYS A 320 29.40 17.30 0.89
CA LYS A 320 30.79 17.32 0.42
C LYS A 320 30.88 17.73 -1.05
N GLY A 321 30.01 17.16 -1.89
CA GLY A 321 29.90 17.55 -3.30
C GLY A 321 29.49 19.02 -3.46
N HIS A 322 28.60 19.52 -2.60
CA HIS A 322 28.15 20.92 -2.61
C HIS A 322 29.29 21.90 -2.30
N ASN A 323 30.05 21.66 -1.23
CA ASN A 323 31.19 22.52 -0.85
C ASN A 323 32.27 22.54 -1.96
N LEU A 324 32.50 21.38 -2.60
CA LEU A 324 33.44 21.28 -3.72
C LEU A 324 32.96 22.02 -4.97
N LEU A 325 31.66 21.98 -5.26
CA LEU A 325 31.06 22.74 -6.36
C LEU A 325 31.19 24.25 -6.13
N GLU A 326 30.90 24.74 -4.92
CA GLU A 326 31.04 26.16 -4.58
C GLU A 326 32.50 26.64 -4.68
N SER A 327 33.45 25.86 -4.17
CA SER A 327 34.87 26.22 -4.27
C SER A 327 35.37 26.30 -5.72
N HIS A 328 34.86 25.46 -6.62
CA HIS A 328 35.22 25.52 -8.03
C HIS A 328 34.60 26.75 -8.74
N LEU A 329 33.36 27.10 -8.42
CA LEU A 329 32.72 28.31 -8.94
C LEU A 329 33.45 29.59 -8.49
N LEU A 330 33.97 29.59 -7.26
CA LEU A 330 34.78 30.70 -6.73
C LEU A 330 36.17 30.80 -7.36
N SER A 331 36.76 29.68 -7.82
CA SER A 331 38.07 29.70 -8.50
C SER A 331 37.97 30.19 -9.94
N ASP A 332 36.92 29.83 -10.69
CA ASP A 332 36.74 30.28 -12.09
C ASP A 332 36.48 31.79 -12.18
N ASN A 333 35.79 32.37 -11.17
CA ASN A 333 35.59 33.82 -11.07
C ASN A 333 36.88 34.60 -10.78
N ARG A 334 37.94 33.96 -10.28
CA ARG A 334 39.25 34.60 -10.05
C ARG A 334 40.18 34.55 -11.26
N VAL A 335 39.92 33.68 -12.23
CA VAL A 335 40.71 33.58 -13.48
C VAL A 335 40.14 34.48 -14.59
N SER A 336 38.93 35.03 -14.37
CA SER A 336 38.20 35.88 -15.32
C SER A 336 38.31 37.40 -15.04
N LEU A 337 39.21 37.79 -14.14
CA LEU A 337 39.62 39.18 -13.81
C LEU A 337 41.12 39.30 -14.04
#